data_AF-A0A520E3U3-F1
#
_entry.id   AF-A0A520E3U3-F1
#
_cell.length_a   1.000
_cell.length_b   1.000
_cell.length_c   1.000
_cell.angle_alpha   90.00
_cell.angle_beta   90.00
_cell.angle_gamma   90.00
#
_symmetry.space_group_name_H-M   'P 1'
#
loop_
_entity.id
_entity.type
_entity.pdbx_description
1 polymer ?
#
loop_
_entity_poly.entity_id
_entity_poly.type
_entity_poly.pdbx_seq_one_letter_code
_entity_poly.pdbx_strand_id
1 'polypeptide(L)'
;MANIAAMNTGLYNPFQKFDFLYKTCFLSGQTFNSPVVQVPLLPKWLLDQAGLTGEEQIQFLDESIRSYSTLVIPVNSEINEQFLNPLEEKIENAFKNGYESISCLNELDLFNWIGKFLYGFVYIEMHSALRKEMTADGLNMSQSLMMKFANLNYMMQNLYTSIEFEDFNPWSIVIVKLENEETPFSFRDEINTLTFSLKFKNFGIIACLQDNGTNKRYHQDIVNEVKG
;
A
#
# COMPACT_ATOMS: atom_id res chain seq x y z
N MET A 1 -14.21 -24.31 -16.45
CA MET A 1 -14.28 -22.84 -16.57
C MET A 1 -15.32 -22.34 -15.59
N ALA A 2 -14.91 -22.06 -14.36
CA ALA A 2 -15.81 -21.44 -13.39
C ALA A 2 -15.87 -19.95 -13.75
N ASN A 3 -17.06 -19.49 -14.16
CA ASN A 3 -17.39 -18.07 -14.19
C ASN A 3 -17.05 -17.50 -12.81
N ILE A 4 -16.02 -16.66 -12.75
CA ILE A 4 -15.91 -15.68 -11.66
C ILE A 4 -17.17 -14.84 -11.84
N ALA A 5 -18.19 -15.11 -11.04
CA ALA A 5 -19.33 -14.22 -10.94
C ALA A 5 -18.75 -12.82 -10.72
N ALA A 6 -18.97 -11.92 -11.68
CA ALA A 6 -18.66 -10.52 -11.50
C ALA A 6 -19.53 -10.06 -10.32
N MET A 7 -19.00 -10.15 -9.10
CA MET A 7 -19.62 -9.53 -7.94
C MET A 7 -19.60 -8.04 -8.26
N ASN A 8 -20.76 -7.50 -8.60
CA ASN A 8 -20.95 -6.08 -8.77
C ASN A 8 -21.06 -5.46 -7.37
N THR A 9 -19.92 -5.33 -6.71
CA THR A 9 -19.78 -4.77 -5.36
C THR A 9 -19.98 -3.27 -5.33
N GLY A 10 -20.11 -2.61 -6.49
CA GLY A 10 -20.04 -1.16 -6.63
C GLY A 10 -18.64 -0.59 -6.37
N LEU A 11 -17.66 -1.43 -6.02
CA LEU A 11 -16.28 -1.05 -5.77
C LEU A 11 -15.50 -0.93 -7.08
N TYR A 12 -14.54 -0.01 -7.10
CA TYR A 12 -13.65 0.19 -8.23
C TYR A 12 -12.72 -1.03 -8.43
N ASN A 13 -12.52 -1.46 -9.68
CA ASN A 13 -11.52 -2.47 -10.03
C ASN A 13 -10.75 -2.05 -11.29
N PRO A 14 -9.50 -1.60 -11.18
CA PRO A 14 -8.72 -1.18 -12.33
C PRO A 14 -8.30 -2.33 -13.23
N PHE A 15 -8.25 -3.57 -12.73
CA PHE A 15 -7.83 -4.73 -13.51
C PHE A 15 -8.90 -5.21 -14.51
N GLN A 16 -10.17 -4.81 -14.34
CA GLN A 16 -11.22 -5.16 -15.30
C GLN A 16 -11.04 -4.49 -16.67
N LYS A 17 -10.50 -3.27 -16.68
CA LYS A 17 -10.31 -2.45 -17.89
C LYS A 17 -8.88 -1.95 -18.06
N PHE A 18 -7.95 -2.46 -17.27
CA PHE A 18 -6.56 -2.00 -17.19
C PHE A 18 -6.46 -0.47 -17.03
N ASP A 19 -7.17 0.06 -16.03
CA ASP A 19 -7.23 1.49 -15.74
C ASP A 19 -6.01 1.98 -14.92
N PHE A 20 -4.85 1.96 -15.59
CA PHE A 20 -3.56 2.42 -15.04
C PHE A 20 -2.97 3.56 -15.87
N LEU A 21 -3.83 4.46 -16.40
CA LEU A 21 -3.43 5.52 -17.34
C LEU A 21 -3.33 6.93 -16.73
N TYR A 22 -3.36 7.05 -15.40
CA TYR A 22 -3.32 8.34 -14.69
C TYR A 22 -4.51 9.28 -14.99
N LYS A 23 -5.62 8.73 -15.50
CA LYS A 23 -6.83 9.50 -15.85
C LYS A 23 -7.91 9.46 -14.77
N THR A 24 -7.86 8.48 -13.88
CA THR A 24 -8.82 8.21 -12.82
C THR A 24 -8.07 8.00 -11.51
N CYS A 25 -8.76 8.09 -10.38
CA CYS A 25 -8.11 7.86 -9.09
C CYS A 25 -7.70 6.40 -8.93
N PHE A 26 -6.46 6.17 -8.48
CA PHE A 26 -5.90 4.83 -8.26
C PHE A 26 -6.71 4.01 -7.25
N LEU A 27 -7.40 4.67 -6.31
CA LEU A 27 -8.14 4.04 -5.22
C LEU A 27 -9.65 3.94 -5.51
N SER A 28 -10.26 4.98 -6.07
CA SER A 28 -11.73 5.08 -6.21
C SER A 28 -12.24 5.15 -7.66
N GLY A 29 -11.34 5.16 -8.64
CA GLY A 29 -11.69 5.26 -10.06
C GLY A 29 -12.42 6.56 -10.39
N GLN A 30 -13.71 6.44 -10.74
CA GLN A 30 -14.60 7.54 -11.11
C GLN A 30 -15.69 7.82 -10.07
N THR A 31 -15.57 7.24 -8.86
CA THR A 31 -16.58 7.39 -7.79
C THR A 31 -16.78 8.86 -7.41
N PHE A 32 -15.71 9.67 -7.49
CA PHE A 32 -15.74 11.10 -7.17
C PHE A 32 -15.53 11.93 -8.44
N ASN A 33 -16.28 13.03 -8.56
CA ASN A 33 -16.21 13.96 -9.69
C ASN A 33 -15.14 15.05 -9.52
N SER A 34 -14.44 15.07 -8.38
CA SER A 34 -13.39 16.04 -8.12
C SER A 34 -12.16 15.80 -9.03
N PRO A 35 -11.38 16.84 -9.36
CA PRO A 35 -10.23 16.70 -10.25
C PRO A 35 -9.23 15.63 -9.78
N VAL A 36 -8.64 14.91 -10.73
CA VAL A 36 -7.53 13.99 -10.44
C VAL A 36 -6.22 14.78 -10.41
N VAL A 37 -5.54 14.73 -9.27
CA VAL A 37 -4.22 15.31 -9.04
C VAL A 37 -3.17 14.21 -8.91
N GLN A 38 -1.91 14.55 -9.14
CA GLN A 38 -0.79 13.63 -8.88
C GLN A 38 -0.20 13.94 -7.51
N VAL A 39 -0.13 12.93 -6.65
CA VAL A 39 0.45 13.07 -5.31
C VAL A 39 1.68 12.16 -5.19
N PRO A 40 2.71 12.56 -4.44
CA PRO A 40 3.86 11.71 -4.16
C PRO A 40 3.43 10.41 -3.46
N LEU A 41 3.96 9.27 -3.94
CA LEU A 41 3.73 7.98 -3.29
C LEU A 41 4.42 7.95 -1.91
N LEU A 42 5.69 8.35 -1.88
CA LEU A 42 6.42 8.63 -0.65
C LEU A 42 6.11 10.05 -0.22
N PRO A 43 5.44 10.27 0.92
CA PRO A 43 5.03 11.59 1.35
C PRO A 43 6.25 12.38 1.83
N LYS A 44 6.18 13.71 1.67
CA LYS A 44 7.26 14.62 2.05
C LYS A 44 7.69 14.45 3.52
N TRP A 45 6.74 14.29 4.42
CA TRP A 45 7.03 14.11 5.85
C TRP A 45 7.92 12.89 6.12
N LEU A 46 7.75 11.81 5.35
CA LEU A 46 8.52 10.58 5.54
C LEU A 46 9.96 10.80 5.10
N LEU A 47 10.16 11.43 3.95
CA LEU A 47 11.50 11.78 3.45
C LEU A 47 12.20 12.74 4.42
N ASP A 48 11.51 13.79 4.85
CA ASP A 48 12.05 14.78 5.79
C ASP A 48 12.43 14.13 7.13
N GLN A 49 11.58 13.26 7.71
CA GLN A 49 11.90 12.54 8.94
C GLN A 49 13.05 11.54 8.76
N ALA A 50 13.14 10.89 7.61
CA ALA A 50 14.18 9.93 7.29
C ALA A 50 15.54 10.58 6.90
N GLY A 51 15.58 11.91 6.76
CA GLY A 51 16.77 12.63 6.28
C GLY A 51 17.09 12.33 4.81
N LEU A 52 16.07 11.99 4.02
CA LEU A 52 16.18 11.64 2.61
C LEU A 52 15.86 12.85 1.72
N THR A 53 16.54 12.92 0.59
CA THR A 53 16.43 14.03 -0.37
C THR A 53 15.29 13.87 -1.35
N GLY A 54 14.81 12.64 -1.54
CA GLY A 54 13.93 12.24 -2.63
C GLY A 54 14.69 11.73 -3.86
N GLU A 55 16.00 11.91 -3.94
CA GLU A 55 16.83 11.41 -5.05
C GLU A 55 17.28 9.96 -4.84
N GLU A 56 16.94 9.37 -3.69
CA GLU A 56 17.20 7.96 -3.42
C GLU A 56 16.51 7.09 -4.47
N GLN A 57 17.24 6.09 -4.94
CA GLN A 57 16.87 5.27 -6.08
C GLN A 57 16.20 3.97 -5.65
N ILE A 58 15.21 3.55 -6.42
CA ILE A 58 14.57 2.25 -6.35
C ILE A 58 14.51 1.62 -7.73
N GLN A 59 14.78 0.32 -7.77
CA GLN A 59 14.71 -0.48 -8.98
C GLN A 59 13.35 -1.18 -9.05
N PHE A 60 12.69 -1.02 -10.19
CA PHE A 60 11.40 -1.63 -10.52
C PHE A 60 11.63 -3.00 -11.20
N LEU A 61 10.57 -3.81 -11.32
CA LEU A 61 10.59 -5.13 -11.93
C LEU A 61 11.02 -5.10 -13.40
N ASP A 62 10.75 -3.99 -14.09
CA ASP A 62 11.20 -3.74 -15.45
C ASP A 62 12.66 -3.25 -15.56
N GLU A 63 13.41 -3.40 -14.47
CA GLU A 63 14.80 -2.96 -14.25
C GLU A 63 15.01 -1.44 -14.34
N SER A 64 13.95 -0.66 -14.50
CA SER A 64 14.07 0.80 -14.48
C SER A 64 14.42 1.29 -13.07
N ILE A 65 15.30 2.28 -13.03
CA ILE A 65 15.69 2.96 -11.78
C ILE A 65 15.00 4.31 -11.75
N ARG A 66 14.29 4.58 -10.65
CA ARG A 66 13.57 5.86 -10.44
C ARG A 66 13.92 6.44 -9.08
N SER A 67 13.92 7.76 -8.99
CA SER A 67 14.06 8.47 -7.72
C SER A 67 12.72 8.52 -6.99
N TYR A 68 12.76 8.49 -5.65
CA TYR A 68 11.56 8.59 -4.81
C TYR A 68 10.69 9.81 -5.14
N SER A 69 11.30 10.95 -5.45
CA SER A 69 10.63 12.21 -5.80
C SER A 69 9.78 12.12 -7.08
N THR A 70 10.08 11.17 -7.97
CA THR A 70 9.36 10.97 -9.24
C THR A 70 8.18 10.01 -9.12
N LEU A 71 8.06 9.30 -7.99
CA LEU A 71 7.01 8.31 -7.78
C LEU A 71 5.72 9.01 -7.34
N VAL A 72 4.75 9.04 -8.24
CA VAL A 72 3.48 9.72 -8.04
C VAL A 72 2.30 8.82 -8.40
N ILE A 73 1.17 9.00 -7.71
CA ILE A 73 -0.08 8.28 -7.96
C ILE A 73 -1.22 9.25 -8.27
N PRO A 74 -2.17 8.89 -9.15
CA PRO A 74 -3.32 9.72 -9.48
C PRO A 74 -4.41 9.58 -8.41
N VAL A 75 -4.86 10.69 -7.84
CA VAL A 75 -5.88 10.70 -6.78
C VAL A 75 -6.90 11.80 -7.03
N ASN A 76 -8.19 11.52 -6.83
CA ASN A 76 -9.21 12.57 -6.76
C ASN A 76 -8.86 13.56 -5.62
N SER A 77 -8.96 14.86 -5.84
CA SER A 77 -8.60 15.85 -4.81
C SER A 77 -9.43 15.68 -3.54
N GLU A 78 -10.70 15.31 -3.67
CA GLU A 78 -11.57 15.01 -2.53
C GLU A 78 -11.11 13.78 -1.73
N ILE A 79 -10.71 12.71 -2.41
CA ILE A 79 -10.13 11.53 -1.76
C ILE A 79 -8.85 11.91 -1.02
N ASN A 80 -8.01 12.71 -1.67
CA ASN A 80 -6.75 13.13 -1.10
C ASN A 80 -6.96 13.96 0.17
N GLU A 81 -7.83 14.97 0.10
CA GLU A 81 -8.04 15.93 1.19
C GLU A 81 -8.82 15.34 2.37
N GLN A 82 -9.86 14.55 2.10
CA GLN A 82 -10.76 14.07 3.16
C GLN A 82 -10.34 12.75 3.78
N PHE A 83 -9.51 11.94 3.09
CA PHE A 83 -9.22 10.57 3.53
C PHE A 83 -7.72 10.25 3.58
N LEU A 84 -6.96 10.50 2.51
CA LEU A 84 -5.53 10.20 2.52
C LEU A 84 -4.73 11.17 3.40
N ASN A 85 -4.97 12.47 3.32
CA ASN A 85 -4.24 13.45 4.15
C ASN A 85 -4.46 13.20 5.66
N PRO A 86 -5.69 12.96 6.16
CA PRO A 86 -5.88 12.58 7.56
C PRO A 86 -5.19 11.28 7.95
N LEU A 87 -5.16 10.29 7.04
CA LEU A 87 -4.40 9.06 7.27
C LEU A 87 -2.90 9.35 7.39
N GLU A 88 -2.33 10.11 6.45
CA GLU A 88 -0.92 10.52 6.49
C GLU A 88 -0.57 11.28 7.77
N GLU A 89 -1.41 12.21 8.22
CA GLU A 89 -1.18 12.98 9.45
C GLU A 89 -1.16 12.06 10.70
N LYS A 90 -2.08 11.10 10.78
CA LYS A 90 -2.08 10.11 11.88
C LYS A 90 -0.79 9.30 11.89
N ILE A 91 -0.36 8.80 10.74
CA ILE A 91 0.84 7.97 10.61
C ILE A 91 2.09 8.81 10.87
N GLU A 92 2.19 10.03 10.35
CA GLU A 92 3.30 10.96 10.56
C GLU A 92 3.52 11.21 12.06
N ASN A 93 2.44 11.50 12.80
CA ASN A 93 2.49 11.74 14.23
C ASN A 93 2.98 10.51 15.00
N ALA A 94 2.54 9.32 14.62
CA ALA A 94 3.03 8.08 15.23
C ALA A 94 4.50 7.82 14.93
N PHE A 95 4.92 7.98 13.66
CA PHE A 95 6.32 7.84 13.23
C PHE A 95 7.24 8.82 13.96
N LYS A 96 6.76 10.04 14.23
CA LYS A 96 7.52 11.04 14.97
C LYS A 96 7.93 10.56 16.37
N ASN A 97 7.01 9.87 17.04
CA ASN A 97 7.12 9.48 18.45
C ASN A 97 7.63 8.03 18.66
N GLY A 98 7.91 7.29 17.59
CA GLY A 98 8.56 5.97 17.65
C GLY A 98 7.65 4.82 18.09
N TYR A 99 8.27 3.75 18.59
CA TYR A 99 7.63 2.45 18.89
C TYR A 99 6.34 2.55 19.71
N GLU A 100 6.35 3.31 20.81
CA GLU A 100 5.19 3.40 21.71
C GLU A 100 3.96 3.97 21.02
N SER A 101 4.14 5.00 20.16
CA SER A 101 3.02 5.62 19.46
C SER A 101 2.54 4.79 18.28
N ILE A 102 3.46 4.21 17.50
CA ILE A 102 3.06 3.38 16.35
C ILE A 102 2.37 2.08 16.80
N SER A 103 2.78 1.51 17.94
CA SER A 103 2.14 0.32 18.52
C SER A 103 0.71 0.56 19.02
N CYS A 104 0.33 1.82 19.22
CA CYS A 104 -1.02 2.22 19.63
C CYS A 104 -1.95 2.56 18.46
N LEU A 105 -1.43 2.59 17.22
CA LEU A 105 -2.26 2.88 16.04
C LEU A 105 -3.28 1.77 15.78
N ASN A 106 -4.43 2.16 15.22
CA ASN A 106 -5.37 1.20 14.68
C ASN A 106 -4.69 0.41 13.53
N GLU A 107 -4.77 -0.92 13.59
CA GLU A 107 -4.20 -1.79 12.57
C GLU A 107 -4.79 -1.52 11.18
N LEU A 108 -6.04 -1.07 11.08
CA LEU A 108 -6.67 -0.68 9.81
C LEU A 108 -6.02 0.58 9.20
N ASP A 109 -5.65 1.57 10.03
CA ASP A 109 -4.93 2.75 9.55
C ASP A 109 -3.55 2.33 8.99
N LEU A 110 -2.84 1.44 9.69
CA LEU A 110 -1.57 0.88 9.19
C LEU A 110 -1.75 0.05 7.92
N PHE A 111 -2.79 -0.79 7.85
CA PHE A 111 -3.12 -1.56 6.66
C PHE A 111 -3.36 -0.63 5.46
N ASN A 112 -4.16 0.42 5.62
CA ASN A 112 -4.46 1.37 4.56
C ASN A 112 -3.21 2.13 4.10
N TRP A 113 -2.35 2.54 5.03
CA TRP A 113 -1.13 3.25 4.69
C TRP A 113 -0.12 2.34 3.96
N ILE A 114 0.14 1.14 4.49
CA ILE A 114 1.04 0.16 3.84
C ILE A 114 0.45 -0.30 2.50
N GLY A 115 -0.86 -0.51 2.44
CA GLY A 115 -1.60 -0.80 1.22
C GLY A 115 -1.40 0.29 0.17
N LYS A 116 -1.52 1.58 0.54
CA LYS A 116 -1.26 2.72 -0.36
C LYS A 116 0.14 2.64 -0.96
N PHE A 117 1.16 2.33 -0.15
CA PHE A 117 2.54 2.16 -0.61
C PHE A 117 2.67 1.01 -1.61
N LEU A 118 2.32 -0.21 -1.19
CA LEU A 118 2.51 -1.42 -2.00
C LEU A 118 1.69 -1.33 -3.29
N TYR A 119 0.41 -0.99 -3.18
CA TYR A 119 -0.47 -0.84 -4.32
C TYR A 119 -0.06 0.32 -5.23
N GLY A 120 0.50 1.40 -4.68
CA GLY A 120 1.07 2.50 -5.45
C GLY A 120 2.26 2.07 -6.32
N PHE A 121 3.17 1.24 -5.78
CA PHE A 121 4.25 0.64 -6.59
C PHE A 121 3.69 -0.21 -7.72
N VAL A 122 2.72 -1.08 -7.41
CA VAL A 122 2.00 -1.89 -8.41
C VAL A 122 1.35 -1.01 -9.48
N TYR A 123 0.72 0.11 -9.10
CA TYR A 123 0.08 1.02 -10.05
C TYR A 123 1.10 1.63 -11.02
N ILE A 124 2.26 2.07 -10.52
CA ILE A 124 3.36 2.65 -11.32
C ILE A 124 3.96 1.60 -12.27
N GLU A 125 4.13 0.36 -11.82
CA GLU A 125 4.57 -0.78 -12.64
C GLU A 125 3.58 -1.06 -13.77
N MET A 126 2.29 -1.18 -13.44
CA MET A 126 1.23 -1.44 -14.43
C MET A 126 1.12 -0.30 -15.45
N HIS A 127 1.25 0.94 -15.01
CA HIS A 127 1.29 2.08 -15.91
C HIS A 127 2.48 2.00 -16.88
N SER A 128 3.68 1.72 -16.36
CA SER A 128 4.89 1.61 -17.17
C SER A 128 4.78 0.47 -18.18
N ALA A 129 4.24 -0.68 -17.78
CA ALA A 129 4.00 -1.82 -18.64
C ALA A 129 2.99 -1.52 -19.75
N LEU A 130 1.84 -0.91 -19.46
CA LEU A 130 0.84 -0.50 -20.46
C LEU A 130 1.35 0.57 -21.45
N ARG A 131 2.35 1.36 -21.07
CA ARG A 131 2.96 2.32 -22.00
C ARG A 131 3.98 1.66 -22.94
N LYS A 132 4.63 0.58 -22.49
CA LYS A 132 5.59 -0.19 -23.29
C LYS A 132 4.87 -1.16 -24.24
N GLU A 133 3.94 -1.93 -23.70
CA GLU A 133 3.08 -2.84 -24.44
C GLU A 133 1.86 -2.05 -24.94
N MET A 134 1.79 -1.75 -26.24
CA MET A 134 0.74 -0.90 -26.82
C MET A 134 -0.70 -1.44 -26.63
N THR A 135 -0.87 -2.64 -26.06
CA THR A 135 -2.15 -3.29 -25.78
C THR A 135 -2.07 -4.10 -24.48
N ALA A 136 -3.17 -4.14 -23.71
CA ALA A 136 -3.29 -4.94 -22.48
C ALA A 136 -3.01 -6.44 -22.68
N ASP A 137 -3.23 -6.97 -23.89
CA ASP A 137 -2.94 -8.36 -24.25
C ASP A 137 -1.43 -8.71 -24.25
N GLY A 138 -0.55 -7.70 -24.31
CA GLY A 138 0.91 -7.86 -24.21
C GLY A 138 1.43 -7.92 -22.76
N LEU A 139 0.57 -7.59 -21.79
CA LEU A 139 0.96 -7.52 -20.38
C LEU A 139 0.95 -8.93 -19.78
N ASN A 140 2.13 -9.54 -19.68
CA ASN A 140 2.29 -10.91 -19.20
C ASN A 140 2.20 -10.99 -17.67
N MET A 141 0.98 -10.89 -17.15
CA MET A 141 0.68 -11.02 -15.72
C MET A 141 -0.23 -12.21 -15.44
N SER A 142 0.10 -12.99 -14.42
CA SER A 142 -0.75 -14.11 -14.03
C SER A 142 -2.09 -13.62 -13.46
N GLN A 143 -3.17 -14.33 -13.80
CA GLN A 143 -4.52 -14.03 -13.30
C GLN A 143 -4.60 -14.07 -11.77
N SER A 144 -3.83 -14.94 -11.12
CA SER A 144 -3.77 -15.01 -9.65
C SER A 144 -3.19 -13.72 -9.04
N LEU A 145 -2.19 -13.12 -9.68
CA LEU A 145 -1.60 -11.87 -9.22
C LEU A 145 -2.53 -10.67 -9.46
N MET A 146 -3.21 -10.63 -10.61
CA MET A 146 -4.26 -9.63 -10.87
C MET A 146 -5.37 -9.69 -9.82
N MET A 147 -5.84 -10.90 -9.46
CA MET A 147 -6.85 -11.07 -8.41
C MET A 147 -6.34 -10.59 -7.04
N LYS A 148 -5.10 -10.88 -6.66
CA LYS A 148 -4.51 -10.38 -5.41
C LYS A 148 -4.52 -8.85 -5.36
N PHE A 149 -4.09 -8.18 -6.42
CA PHE A 149 -4.06 -6.71 -6.44
C PHE A 149 -5.44 -6.08 -6.53
N ALA A 150 -6.37 -6.69 -7.27
CA ALA A 150 -7.77 -6.27 -7.27
C ALA A 150 -8.36 -6.39 -5.86
N ASN A 151 -8.12 -7.49 -5.16
CA ASN A 151 -8.56 -7.67 -3.77
C ASN A 151 -7.91 -6.63 -2.83
N LEU A 152 -6.64 -6.27 -3.05
CA LEU A 152 -5.96 -5.29 -2.19
C LEU A 152 -6.62 -3.92 -2.39
N ASN A 153 -6.85 -3.55 -3.64
CA ASN A 153 -7.58 -2.34 -3.98
C ASN A 153 -8.98 -2.32 -3.36
N TYR A 154 -9.75 -3.41 -3.49
CA TYR A 154 -11.08 -3.52 -2.88
C TYR A 154 -11.04 -3.30 -1.37
N MET A 155 -10.13 -3.98 -0.67
CA MET A 155 -10.04 -3.81 0.78
C MET A 155 -9.68 -2.37 1.12
N MET A 156 -8.70 -1.74 0.47
CA MET A 156 -8.33 -0.33 0.74
C MET A 156 -9.46 0.68 0.49
N GLN A 157 -10.47 0.35 -0.32
CA GLN A 157 -11.62 1.24 -0.51
C GLN A 157 -12.40 1.47 0.79
N ASN A 158 -12.17 0.66 1.84
CA ASN A 158 -12.67 0.92 3.20
C ASN A 158 -12.35 2.34 3.70
N LEU A 159 -11.29 2.96 3.15
CA LEU A 159 -10.87 4.28 3.55
C LEU A 159 -11.94 5.36 3.26
N TYR A 160 -12.77 5.20 2.23
CA TYR A 160 -13.81 6.17 1.86
C TYR A 160 -15.22 5.57 1.73
N THR A 161 -15.38 4.26 1.87
CA THR A 161 -16.67 3.57 1.84
C THR A 161 -16.80 2.60 3.03
N SER A 162 -18.01 2.22 3.36
CA SER A 162 -18.30 1.31 4.48
C SER A 162 -18.01 -0.15 4.08
N ILE A 163 -16.74 -0.53 4.13
CA ILE A 163 -16.31 -1.93 4.05
C ILE A 163 -15.98 -2.40 5.46
N GLU A 164 -16.65 -3.47 5.90
CA GLU A 164 -16.43 -4.11 7.19
C GLU A 164 -15.76 -5.47 6.98
N PHE A 165 -14.83 -5.82 7.85
CA PHE A 165 -14.14 -7.11 7.85
C PHE A 165 -14.74 -7.97 8.97
N GLU A 166 -15.55 -8.95 8.59
CA GLU A 166 -16.19 -9.86 9.54
C GLU A 166 -15.21 -10.96 10.00
N ASP A 167 -15.36 -11.39 11.26
CA ASP A 167 -14.61 -12.45 11.94
C ASP A 167 -13.10 -12.25 12.14
N PHE A 168 -12.38 -11.74 11.16
CA PHE A 168 -10.93 -11.56 11.22
C PHE A 168 -10.42 -10.45 10.31
N ASN A 169 -9.25 -9.89 10.66
CA ASN A 169 -8.51 -9.00 9.78
C ASN A 169 -7.85 -9.80 8.65
N PRO A 170 -8.04 -9.44 7.37
CA PRO A 170 -7.45 -10.17 6.25
C PRO A 170 -5.92 -10.02 6.10
N TRP A 171 -5.28 -9.36 7.06
CA TRP A 171 -3.86 -9.08 7.11
C TRP A 171 -3.26 -9.49 8.46
N SER A 172 -1.93 -9.63 8.48
CA SER A 172 -1.13 -9.76 9.69
C SER A 172 -0.12 -8.62 9.75
N ILE A 173 -0.30 -7.67 10.67
CA ILE A 173 0.68 -6.62 10.94
C ILE A 173 1.30 -6.80 12.33
N VAL A 174 2.62 -6.87 12.39
CA VAL A 174 3.41 -6.97 13.61
C VAL A 174 4.32 -5.74 13.68
N ILE A 175 4.31 -5.09 14.83
CA ILE A 175 5.21 -3.99 15.16
C ILE A 175 6.18 -4.54 16.21
N VAL A 176 7.47 -4.30 16.02
CA VAL A 176 8.52 -4.76 16.91
C VAL A 176 9.35 -3.57 17.40
N LYS A 177 9.80 -3.63 18.65
CA LYS A 177 10.77 -2.68 19.17
C LYS A 177 12.15 -3.09 18.69
N LEU A 178 12.92 -2.13 18.18
CA LEU A 178 14.31 -2.36 17.78
C LEU A 178 15.23 -2.02 18.95
N GLU A 179 16.33 -2.77 19.06
CA GLU A 179 17.37 -2.49 20.05
C GLU A 179 18.07 -1.14 19.79
N ASN A 180 18.25 -0.79 18.51
CA ASN A 180 18.83 0.48 18.09
C ASN A 180 17.76 1.57 18.02
N GLU A 181 17.92 2.63 18.83
CA GLU A 181 16.98 3.75 18.86
C GLU A 181 17.03 4.63 17.59
N GLU A 182 18.16 4.63 16.90
CA GLU A 182 18.45 5.48 15.73
C GLU A 182 18.61 4.64 14.44
N THR A 183 17.71 3.69 14.19
CA THR A 183 17.75 2.86 12.98
C THR A 183 17.40 3.70 11.73
N PRO A 184 18.25 3.74 10.70
CA PRO A 184 17.94 4.44 9.45
C PRO A 184 16.69 3.86 8.78
N PHE A 185 15.93 4.73 8.13
CA PHE A 185 14.77 4.34 7.34
C PHE A 185 15.17 3.35 6.25
N SER A 186 14.47 2.23 6.18
CA SER A 186 14.57 1.27 5.09
C SER A 186 13.29 0.46 5.04
N PHE A 187 12.82 0.19 3.84
CA PHE A 187 11.68 -0.70 3.62
C PHE A 187 12.01 -1.75 2.57
N ARG A 188 11.25 -2.83 2.56
CA ARG A 188 11.20 -3.83 1.50
C ARG A 188 9.76 -4.24 1.26
N ASP A 189 9.40 -4.32 0.00
CA ASP A 189 8.15 -4.91 -0.45
C ASP A 189 8.43 -6.19 -1.23
N GLU A 190 7.49 -7.13 -1.17
CA GLU A 190 7.46 -8.31 -2.02
C GLU A 190 6.06 -8.45 -2.59
N ILE A 191 5.94 -8.07 -3.86
CA ILE A 191 4.68 -7.89 -4.58
C ILE A 191 3.92 -9.22 -4.75
N ASN A 192 4.60 -10.37 -4.87
CA ASN A 192 3.92 -11.66 -5.10
C ASN A 192 3.18 -12.17 -3.86
N THR A 193 3.72 -11.90 -2.67
CA THR A 193 3.20 -12.31 -1.36
C THR A 193 2.45 -11.20 -0.65
N LEU A 194 2.48 -9.97 -1.20
CA LEU A 194 1.94 -8.76 -0.56
C LEU A 194 2.54 -8.55 0.83
N THR A 195 3.83 -8.85 0.95
CA THR A 195 4.61 -8.67 2.18
C THR A 195 5.28 -7.31 2.14
N PHE A 196 5.26 -6.60 3.26
CA PHE A 196 5.94 -5.34 3.44
C PHE A 196 6.70 -5.36 4.76
N SER A 197 7.91 -4.81 4.77
CA SER A 197 8.67 -4.59 5.99
C SER A 197 9.30 -3.21 5.97
N LEU A 198 9.38 -2.60 7.15
CA LEU A 198 9.98 -1.28 7.34
C LEU A 198 10.71 -1.27 8.67
N LYS A 199 11.84 -0.57 8.73
CA LYS A 199 12.51 -0.22 9.98
C LYS A 199 12.79 1.27 10.00
N PHE A 200 12.59 1.90 11.14
CA PHE A 200 12.87 3.32 11.32
C PHE A 200 12.94 3.66 12.81
N LYS A 201 13.92 4.49 13.20
CA LYS A 201 14.17 4.87 14.60
C LYS A 201 14.27 3.61 15.47
N ASN A 202 13.37 3.45 16.42
CA ASN A 202 13.35 2.38 17.40
C ASN A 202 12.25 1.33 17.13
N PHE A 203 11.68 1.28 15.93
CA PHE A 203 10.63 0.33 15.58
C PHE A 203 10.80 -0.31 14.20
N GLY A 204 10.28 -1.53 14.09
CA GLY A 204 10.08 -2.25 12.84
C GLY A 204 8.60 -2.57 12.62
N ILE A 205 8.19 -2.62 11.36
CA ILE A 205 6.87 -3.06 10.91
C ILE A 205 7.08 -4.25 9.98
N ILE A 206 6.32 -5.32 10.19
CA ILE A 206 6.23 -6.47 9.28
C ILE A 206 4.75 -6.68 8.99
N ALA A 207 4.37 -6.68 7.72
CA ALA A 207 2.99 -6.76 7.29
C ALA A 207 2.82 -7.77 6.16
N CYS A 208 1.81 -8.63 6.26
CA CYS A 208 1.28 -9.44 5.17
C CYS A 208 -0.14 -8.96 4.89
N LEU A 209 -0.40 -8.32 3.74
CA LEU A 209 -1.66 -7.61 3.51
C LEU A 209 -2.84 -8.52 3.08
N GLN A 210 -2.57 -9.77 2.72
CA GLN A 210 -3.58 -10.75 2.26
C GLN A 210 -3.26 -12.17 2.70
N ASP A 211 -3.04 -12.35 4.00
CA ASP A 211 -2.80 -13.67 4.57
C ASP A 211 -3.98 -14.18 5.40
N ASN A 212 -5.11 -13.47 5.45
CA ASN A 212 -6.27 -13.81 6.27
C ASN A 212 -5.94 -13.93 7.77
N GLY A 213 -4.96 -13.17 8.28
CA GLY A 213 -4.50 -13.28 9.66
C GLY A 213 -3.80 -14.60 9.99
N THR A 214 -3.41 -15.37 8.97
CA THR A 214 -2.81 -16.71 9.10
C THR A 214 -1.45 -16.63 9.79
N ASN A 215 -0.59 -15.67 9.45
CA ASN A 215 0.74 -15.59 10.06
C ASN A 215 0.63 -15.28 11.56
N LYS A 216 -0.25 -14.36 11.98
CA LYS A 216 -0.51 -14.12 13.40
C LYS A 216 -0.98 -15.37 14.14
N ARG A 217 -1.91 -16.14 13.56
CA ARG A 217 -2.50 -17.32 14.20
C ARG A 217 -1.53 -18.51 14.28
N TYR A 218 -0.86 -18.85 13.18
CA TYR A 218 -0.02 -20.06 13.11
C TYR A 218 1.39 -19.85 13.63
N HIS A 219 1.87 -18.60 13.67
CA HIS A 219 3.21 -18.26 14.17
C HIS A 219 3.15 -17.43 15.46
N GLN A 220 2.07 -17.60 16.23
CA GLN A 220 1.79 -16.83 17.44
C GLN A 220 2.95 -16.90 18.45
N ASP A 221 3.59 -18.05 18.61
CA ASP A 221 4.71 -18.22 19.55
C ASP A 221 5.89 -17.31 19.20
N ILE A 222 6.30 -17.31 17.92
CA ILE A 222 7.37 -16.44 17.41
C ILE A 222 6.95 -14.97 17.51
N VAL A 223 5.70 -14.66 17.14
CA VAL A 223 5.16 -13.29 17.22
C VAL A 223 5.14 -12.78 18.67
N ASN A 224 4.88 -13.64 19.64
CA ASN A 224 4.92 -13.29 21.06
C ASN A 224 6.36 -13.08 21.53
N GLU A 225 7.30 -13.93 21.13
CA GLU A 225 8.71 -13.80 21.48
C GLU A 225 9.31 -12.46 21.03
N VAL A 226 8.96 -11.99 19.81
CA VAL A 226 9.48 -10.72 19.27
C VAL A 226 8.78 -9.46 19.81
N LYS A 227 7.65 -9.60 20.53
CA LYS A 227 6.95 -8.47 21.15
C LYS A 227 7.56 -8.04 22.48
N GLY A 228 8.44 -8.87 23.07
CA GLY A 228 8.93 -8.72 24.45
C GLY A 228 7.92 -9.22 25.47
#